data_AF-A0A820S6S6-F1
#
_entry.id   AF-A0A820S6S6-F1
#
_cell.length_a   1.000
_cell.length_b   1.000
_cell.length_c   1.000
_cell.angle_alpha   90.00
_cell.angle_beta   90.00
_cell.angle_gamma   90.00
#
_symmetry.space_group_name_H-M   'P 1'
#
loop_
_entity.id
_entity.type
_entity.pdbx_description
1 polymer ?
#
loop_
_entity_poly.entity_id
_entity_poly.type
_entity_poly.pdbx_seq_one_letter_code
_entity_poly.pdbx_strand_id
1 'polypeptide(L)'
;VLDHSMTICLLCKDKIVETGPFLVRYDIPHKIEKNCRSCQCPYNQHRSIGYIVEYQFVNKPSTYDRNQMNEMLYQLCHASAEFSYFLTHIVHSSDEDRFISGLLRIIRQEVDICESHKTNHKNPELVKALNELKYIYEQEMNELKSIKNFNKLSIIYKRIKDIGEYPMVREQMVAVKQAQKMMMKENEYEVPKNI
;
A
#
# COMPACT_ATOMS: atom_id res chain seq x y z
N VAL A 1 -19.37 -19.66 -3.79
CA VAL A 1 -18.15 -19.65 -2.95
C VAL A 1 -18.22 -18.38 -2.11
N LEU A 2 -18.33 -18.51 -0.79
CA LEU A 2 -18.45 -17.35 0.10
C LEU A 2 -17.14 -16.57 0.04
N ASP A 3 -17.17 -15.41 -0.60
CA ASP A 3 -16.04 -14.49 -0.71
C ASP A 3 -15.71 -13.96 0.68
N HIS A 4 -14.59 -14.42 1.26
CA HIS A 4 -14.13 -13.98 2.56
C HIS A 4 -13.08 -12.89 2.37
N SER A 5 -13.42 -11.82 1.66
CA SER A 5 -12.55 -10.65 1.57
C SER A 5 -12.40 -10.06 2.97
N MET A 6 -11.22 -10.25 3.56
CA MET A 6 -10.85 -9.57 4.79
C MET A 6 -10.61 -8.09 4.48
N THR A 7 -10.75 -7.23 5.47
CA THR A 7 -10.59 -5.79 5.30
C THR A 7 -9.79 -5.20 6.43
N ILE A 8 -9.07 -4.11 6.14
CA ILE A 8 -8.37 -3.30 7.13
C ILE A 8 -9.12 -1.98 7.26
N CYS A 9 -9.48 -1.61 8.49
CA CYS A 9 -10.07 -0.30 8.76
C CYS A 9 -8.97 0.76 8.86
N LEU A 10 -9.13 1.87 8.14
CA LEU A 10 -8.17 2.96 8.09
C LEU A 10 -8.22 3.90 9.32
N LEU A 11 -9.23 3.73 10.19
CA LEU A 11 -9.46 4.58 11.36
C LEU A 11 -9.22 3.87 12.69
N CYS A 12 -9.24 2.53 12.71
CA CYS A 12 -9.06 1.80 13.95
C CYS A 12 -7.65 1.96 14.50
N LYS A 13 -7.54 1.99 15.82
CA LYS A 13 -6.24 2.00 16.47
C LYS A 13 -5.65 0.59 16.42
N ASP A 14 -4.60 0.48 15.64
CA ASP A 14 -3.81 -0.72 15.48
C ASP A 14 -3.05 -1.08 16.75
N LYS A 15 -2.82 -2.38 16.94
CA LYS A 15 -2.00 -2.89 18.05
C LYS A 15 -0.53 -2.72 17.68
N ILE A 16 0.26 -2.12 18.57
CA ILE A 16 1.73 -2.11 18.44
C ILE A 16 2.26 -3.38 19.10
N VAL A 17 3.11 -4.13 18.38
CA VAL A 17 3.71 -5.38 18.86
C VAL A 17 5.20 -5.37 18.54
N GLU A 18 6.01 -5.88 19.47
CA GLU A 18 7.43 -6.11 19.24
C GLU A 18 7.63 -7.26 18.25
N THR A 19 8.42 -7.01 17.20
CA THR A 19 8.85 -8.02 16.23
C THR A 19 10.36 -7.92 16.05
N GLY A 20 11.09 -8.75 16.80
CA GLY A 20 12.53 -8.60 16.92
C GLY A 20 12.87 -7.26 17.58
N PRO A 21 13.79 -6.46 17.01
CA PRO A 21 14.16 -5.18 17.61
C PRO A 21 13.25 -4.01 17.19
N PHE A 22 12.22 -4.26 16.35
CA PHE A 22 11.28 -3.23 15.88
C PHE A 22 9.95 -3.32 16.65
N LEU A 23 9.32 -2.17 16.85
CA LEU A 23 7.90 -2.09 17.18
C LEU A 23 7.12 -1.93 15.89
N VAL A 24 6.13 -2.79 15.66
CA VAL A 24 5.36 -2.78 14.42
C VAL A 24 3.91 -2.52 14.75
N ARG A 25 3.29 -1.63 13.97
CA ARG A 25 1.86 -1.37 14.01
C ARG A 25 1.14 -2.43 13.15
N TYR A 26 0.41 -3.33 13.80
CA TYR A 26 -0.33 -4.39 13.11
C TYR A 26 -1.72 -3.91 12.72
N ASP A 27 -1.99 -3.92 11.42
CA ASP A 27 -3.36 -3.91 10.91
C ASP A 27 -4.12 -5.11 11.48
N ILE A 28 -5.40 -4.93 11.84
CA ILE A 28 -6.27 -6.01 12.32
C ILE A 28 -7.31 -6.32 11.24
N PRO A 29 -7.07 -7.34 10.40
CA PRO A 29 -8.03 -7.76 9.38
C PRO A 29 -9.35 -8.18 10.02
N HIS A 30 -10.47 -7.74 9.44
CA HIS A 30 -11.80 -8.21 9.82
C HIS A 30 -12.75 -8.18 8.62
N LYS A 31 -13.83 -8.96 8.72
CA LYS A 31 -14.91 -8.92 7.72
C LYS A 31 -15.79 -7.71 7.97
N ILE A 32 -16.18 -7.02 6.90
CA ILE A 32 -17.21 -5.99 7.01
C ILE A 32 -18.57 -6.66 6.87
N GLU A 33 -19.34 -6.62 7.95
CA GLU A 33 -20.75 -6.98 7.95
C GLU A 33 -21.56 -5.68 8.14
N LYS A 34 -22.85 -5.66 7.76
CA LYS A 34 -23.73 -4.50 7.97
C LYS A 34 -23.70 -3.96 9.42
N ASN A 35 -23.37 -4.83 10.37
CA ASN A 35 -23.09 -4.49 11.77
C ASN A 35 -21.69 -5.00 12.14
N CYS A 36 -20.63 -4.39 11.58
CA CYS A 36 -19.25 -4.78 11.86
C CYS A 36 -19.01 -4.80 13.38
N ARG A 37 -18.82 -6.00 13.94
CA ARG A 37 -18.58 -6.15 15.39
C ARG A 37 -17.16 -5.76 15.79
N SER A 38 -16.26 -5.71 14.81
CA SER A 38 -14.84 -5.39 15.02
C SER A 38 -14.58 -3.89 15.05
N CYS A 39 -15.39 -3.07 14.37
CA CYS A 39 -15.31 -1.61 14.46
C CYS A 39 -16.61 -0.91 14.05
N GLN A 40 -16.81 0.31 14.54
CA GLN A 40 -17.97 1.15 14.20
C GLN A 40 -17.71 2.09 13.01
N CYS A 41 -16.65 1.84 12.23
CA CYS A 41 -16.25 2.73 11.15
C CYS A 41 -17.14 2.54 9.91
N PRO A 42 -17.36 3.59 9.09
CA PRO A 42 -18.11 3.48 7.84
C PRO A 42 -17.45 2.52 6.83
N TYR A 43 -18.24 1.86 5.96
CA TYR A 43 -17.74 0.90 4.96
C TYR A 43 -16.62 1.50 4.08
N ASN A 44 -16.76 2.76 3.65
CA ASN A 44 -15.77 3.45 2.83
C ASN A 44 -14.43 3.74 3.54
N GLN A 45 -14.33 3.50 4.84
CA GLN A 45 -13.09 3.59 5.62
C GLN A 45 -12.35 2.25 5.72
N HIS A 46 -12.74 1.27 4.91
CA HIS A 46 -12.12 -0.05 4.90
C HIS A 46 -11.50 -0.35 3.54
N ARG A 47 -10.36 -1.03 3.58
CA ARG A 47 -9.68 -1.52 2.38
C ARG A 47 -9.71 -3.04 2.35
N SER A 48 -10.21 -3.61 1.26
CA SER A 48 -10.17 -5.06 1.04
C SER A 48 -8.75 -5.57 0.83
N ILE A 49 -8.44 -6.68 1.51
CA ILE A 49 -7.17 -7.38 1.46
C ILE A 49 -7.39 -8.86 1.16
N GLY A 50 -6.46 -9.43 0.40
CA GLY A 50 -6.40 -10.86 0.07
C GLY A 50 -5.26 -11.58 0.78
N TYR A 51 -4.64 -10.92 1.78
CA TYR A 51 -3.53 -11.44 2.56
C TYR A 51 -3.68 -11.00 4.01
N ILE A 52 -3.01 -11.71 4.90
CA ILE A 52 -2.77 -11.28 6.28
C ILE A 52 -1.29 -10.92 6.36
N VAL A 53 -0.98 -9.73 6.89
CA VAL A 53 0.42 -9.34 7.08
C VAL A 53 0.96 -10.05 8.31
N GLU A 54 1.99 -10.85 8.11
CA GLU A 54 2.75 -11.49 9.18
C GLU A 54 4.15 -10.88 9.17
N TYR A 55 4.58 -10.36 10.33
CA TYR A 55 5.92 -9.84 10.48
C TYR A 55 6.79 -10.90 11.15
N GLN A 56 7.90 -11.25 10.50
CA GLN A 56 8.90 -12.15 11.04
C GLN A 56 10.24 -11.43 11.10
N PHE A 57 10.89 -11.46 12.26
CA PHE A 57 12.26 -11.00 12.37
C PHE A 57 13.22 -12.06 11.82
N VAL A 58 14.00 -11.68 10.81
CA VAL A 58 15.05 -12.53 10.23
C VAL A 58 16.39 -12.12 10.83
N ASN A 59 16.99 -13.00 11.63
CA ASN A 59 18.29 -12.76 12.22
C ASN A 59 19.39 -13.01 11.18
N LYS A 60 20.20 -11.99 10.87
CA LYS A 60 21.31 -12.04 9.89
C LYS A 60 20.86 -12.56 8.51
N PRO A 61 20.03 -11.80 7.77
CA PRO A 61 19.65 -12.17 6.41
C PRO A 61 20.91 -12.34 5.54
N SER A 62 20.86 -13.27 4.58
CA SER A 62 22.00 -13.43 3.67
C SER A 62 22.19 -12.16 2.84
N THR A 63 23.43 -11.90 2.40
CA THR A 63 23.71 -10.76 1.51
C THR A 63 22.86 -10.81 0.24
N TYR A 64 22.60 -12.02 -0.27
CA TYR A 64 21.75 -12.25 -1.43
C TYR A 64 20.31 -11.79 -1.16
N ASP A 65 19.69 -12.23 -0.07
CA ASP A 65 18.31 -11.85 0.28
C ASP A 65 18.17 -10.34 0.47
N ARG A 66 19.16 -9.72 1.12
CA ARG A 66 19.19 -8.26 1.31
C ARG A 66 19.25 -7.52 -0.02
N ASN A 67 20.11 -7.96 -0.93
CA ASN A 67 20.24 -7.33 -2.24
C ASN A 67 18.96 -7.48 -3.06
N GLN A 68 18.33 -8.66 -3.02
CA GLN A 68 17.07 -8.93 -3.70
C GLN A 68 15.92 -8.06 -3.16
N MET A 69 15.81 -7.92 -1.84
CA MET A 69 14.79 -7.06 -1.22
C MET A 69 14.99 -5.58 -1.57
N ASN A 70 16.24 -5.11 -1.58
CA ASN A 70 16.54 -3.74 -1.99
C ASN A 70 16.18 -3.52 -3.46
N GLU A 71 16.57 -4.43 -4.35
CA GLU A 71 16.24 -4.34 -5.78
C GLU A 71 14.73 -4.29 -6.00
N MET A 72 13.97 -5.18 -5.34
CA MET A 72 12.51 -5.17 -5.38
C MET A 72 11.94 -3.82 -4.92
N LEU A 73 12.45 -3.26 -3.82
CA LEU A 73 12.00 -1.97 -3.29
C LEU A 73 12.24 -0.84 -4.29
N TYR A 74 13.42 -0.78 -4.90
CA TYR A 74 13.76 0.24 -5.91
C TYR A 74 12.87 0.11 -7.15
N GLN A 75 12.65 -1.11 -7.64
CA GLN A 75 11.77 -1.36 -8.79
C GLN A 75 10.33 -0.93 -8.50
N LEU A 76 9.81 -1.22 -7.30
CA LEU A 76 8.48 -0.80 -6.87
C LEU A 76 8.38 0.73 -6.75
N CYS A 77 9.41 1.38 -6.21
CA CYS A 77 9.47 2.84 -6.11
C CYS A 77 9.41 3.50 -7.48
N HIS A 78 10.25 3.05 -8.41
CA HIS A 78 10.31 3.56 -9.78
C HIS A 78 8.99 3.33 -10.52
N ALA A 79 8.46 2.09 -10.51
CA ALA A 79 7.18 1.78 -11.14
C ALA A 79 6.03 2.63 -10.56
N SER A 80 6.05 2.89 -9.26
CA SER A 80 5.05 3.74 -8.61
C SER A 80 5.15 5.19 -9.09
N ALA A 81 6.36 5.74 -9.27
CA ALA A 81 6.55 7.08 -9.82
C ALA A 81 6.04 7.16 -11.27
N GLU A 82 6.35 6.16 -12.11
CA GLU A 82 5.86 6.07 -13.48
C GLU A 82 4.32 6.02 -13.53
N PHE A 83 3.69 5.24 -12.65
CA PHE A 83 2.23 5.13 -12.58
C PHE A 83 1.58 6.41 -12.07
N SER A 84 2.07 6.98 -10.97
CA SER A 84 1.54 8.23 -10.42
C SER A 84 1.66 9.35 -11.45
N TYR A 85 2.82 9.49 -12.10
CA TYR A 85 3.01 10.48 -13.16
C TYR A 85 2.04 10.28 -14.32
N PHE A 86 1.87 9.04 -14.79
CA PHE A 86 0.92 8.73 -15.85
C PHE A 86 -0.51 9.14 -15.46
N LEU A 87 -0.94 8.76 -14.25
CA LEU A 87 -2.31 9.00 -13.77
C LEU A 87 -2.61 10.49 -13.54
N THR A 88 -1.64 11.26 -13.04
CA THR A 88 -1.83 12.67 -12.66
C THR A 88 -1.53 13.66 -13.78
N HIS A 89 -0.50 13.39 -14.61
CA HIS A 89 0.00 14.34 -15.58
C HIS A 89 -0.26 13.97 -17.04
N ILE A 90 -0.52 12.69 -17.35
CA ILE A 90 -0.78 12.26 -18.72
C ILE A 90 -2.28 12.10 -18.96
N VAL A 91 -2.93 11.23 -18.18
CA VAL A 91 -4.36 10.94 -18.37
C VAL A 91 -5.28 11.83 -17.52
N HIS A 92 -4.73 12.61 -16.58
CA HIS A 92 -5.49 13.50 -15.69
C HIS A 92 -6.66 12.79 -15.00
N SER A 93 -6.43 11.54 -14.58
CA SER A 93 -7.44 10.68 -13.95
C SER A 93 -7.54 10.85 -12.44
N SER A 94 -6.56 11.53 -11.84
CA SER A 94 -6.46 11.81 -10.40
C SER A 94 -5.61 13.07 -10.22
N ASP A 95 -6.03 13.96 -9.34
CA ASP A 95 -5.20 15.09 -8.91
C ASP A 95 -4.21 14.70 -7.80
N GLU A 96 -4.39 13.52 -7.22
CA GLU A 96 -3.60 13.02 -6.09
C GLU A 96 -2.66 11.89 -6.52
N ASP A 97 -1.42 11.97 -6.05
CA ASP A 97 -0.45 10.91 -6.08
C ASP A 97 -0.67 9.97 -4.87
N ARG A 98 -1.33 8.85 -5.13
CA ARG A 98 -1.69 7.89 -4.07
C ARG A 98 -0.48 7.18 -3.46
N PHE A 99 0.62 7.07 -4.19
CA PHE A 99 1.82 6.43 -3.68
C PHE A 99 2.49 7.29 -2.61
N ILE A 100 2.75 8.57 -2.92
CA ILE A 100 3.39 9.47 -1.95
C ILE A 100 2.52 9.68 -0.71
N SER A 101 1.19 9.80 -0.89
CA SER A 101 0.25 9.86 0.24
C SER A 101 0.35 8.61 1.13
N GLY A 102 0.46 7.43 0.53
CA GLY A 102 0.66 6.17 1.25
C GLY A 102 1.99 6.12 2.00
N LEU A 103 3.10 6.54 1.37
CA LEU A 103 4.43 6.56 1.98
C LEU A 103 4.51 7.55 3.15
N LEU A 104 3.95 8.75 2.99
CA LEU A 104 3.86 9.75 4.06
C LEU A 104 3.06 9.26 5.25
N ARG A 105 1.99 8.49 5.01
CA ARG A 105 1.21 7.85 6.08
C ARG A 105 2.07 6.84 6.86
N ILE A 106 2.82 5.97 6.17
CA ILE A 106 3.71 5.00 6.83
C ILE A 106 4.77 5.73 7.67
N ILE A 107 5.41 6.75 7.11
CA ILE A 107 6.39 7.57 7.84
C ILE A 107 5.78 8.17 9.10
N ARG A 108 4.58 8.76 9.01
CA ARG A 108 3.89 9.32 10.18
C ARG A 108 3.61 8.26 11.23
N GLN A 109 3.11 7.08 10.82
CA GLN A 109 2.83 5.98 11.73
C GLN A 109 4.08 5.51 12.48
N GLU A 110 5.24 5.48 11.80
CA GLU A 110 6.52 5.11 12.42
C GLU A 110 7.06 6.21 13.35
N VAL A 111 6.87 7.48 12.99
CA VAL A 111 7.19 8.62 13.87
C VAL A 111 6.35 8.56 15.15
N ASP A 112 5.05 8.29 15.04
CA ASP A 112 4.16 8.14 16.19
C ASP A 112 4.63 7.00 17.12
N ILE A 113 5.14 5.90 16.57
CA ILE A 113 5.75 4.80 17.35
C ILE A 113 6.98 5.32 18.11
N CYS A 114 7.88 6.03 17.42
CA CYS A 114 9.10 6.56 18.05
C CYS A 114 8.78 7.54 19.20
N GLU A 115 7.78 8.40 19.01
CA GLU A 115 7.36 9.37 20.03
C GLU A 115 6.73 8.72 21.26
N SER A 116 5.91 7.68 21.02
CA SER A 116 5.21 6.93 22.08
C SER A 116 6.10 5.91 22.80
N HIS A 117 7.15 5.40 22.14
CA HIS A 117 8.03 4.34 22.65
C HIS A 117 9.51 4.72 22.48
N LYS A 118 9.93 5.75 23.23
CA LYS A 118 11.26 6.37 23.15
C LYS A 118 12.45 5.43 23.38
N THR A 119 12.22 4.25 23.95
CA THR A 119 13.24 3.23 24.22
C THR A 119 13.56 2.36 23.00
N ASN A 120 12.76 2.38 21.94
CA ASN A 120 13.06 1.64 20.71
C ASN A 120 13.98 2.47 19.79
N HIS A 121 15.23 2.04 19.68
CA HIS A 121 16.23 2.72 18.84
C HIS A 121 16.21 2.29 17.36
N LYS A 122 15.46 1.25 16.99
CA LYS A 122 15.41 0.75 15.61
C LYS A 122 14.33 1.40 14.75
N ASN A 123 13.17 1.73 15.29
CA ASN A 123 12.16 2.48 14.53
C ASN A 123 12.70 3.83 14.00
N PRO A 124 13.55 4.60 14.72
CA PRO A 124 14.20 5.78 14.14
C PRO A 124 15.08 5.50 12.91
N GLU A 125 15.78 4.36 12.88
CA GLU A 125 16.56 3.93 11.70
C GLU A 125 15.62 3.62 10.52
N LEU A 126 14.48 2.98 10.77
CA LEU A 126 13.44 2.73 9.75
C LEU A 126 12.84 4.04 9.22
N VAL A 127 12.52 4.99 10.08
CA VAL A 127 12.03 6.33 9.67
C VAL A 127 13.05 7.00 8.75
N LYS A 128 14.35 6.92 9.05
CA LYS A 128 15.40 7.46 8.18
C LYS A 128 15.37 6.81 6.80
N ALA A 129 15.35 5.47 6.74
CA ALA A 129 15.30 4.73 5.48
C ALA A 129 14.03 5.04 4.65
N LEU A 130 12.88 5.22 5.30
CA LEU A 130 11.64 5.62 4.62
C LEU A 130 11.72 7.04 4.04
N ASN A 131 12.39 7.97 4.74
CA ASN A 131 12.62 9.31 4.20
C ASN A 131 13.62 9.31 3.04
N GLU A 132 14.63 8.43 3.05
CA GLU A 132 15.51 8.22 1.90
C GLU A 132 14.73 7.69 0.69
N LEU A 133 13.84 6.72 0.89
CA LEU A 133 12.95 6.20 -0.16
C LEU A 133 12.03 7.30 -0.72
N LYS A 134 11.47 8.14 0.16
CA LYS A 134 10.66 9.29 -0.22
C LYS A 134 11.46 10.26 -1.11
N TYR A 135 12.70 10.56 -0.73
CA TYR A 135 13.57 11.43 -1.51
C TYR A 135 13.85 10.85 -2.90
N ILE A 136 14.17 9.55 -2.98
CA ILE A 136 14.37 8.85 -4.26
C ILE A 136 13.12 8.99 -5.15
N TYR A 137 11.94 8.72 -4.59
CA TYR A 137 10.68 8.87 -5.32
C TYR A 137 10.47 10.29 -5.85
N GLU A 138 10.74 11.32 -5.04
CA GLU A 138 10.61 12.71 -5.44
C GLU A 138 11.58 13.09 -6.57
N GLN A 139 12.82 12.56 -6.55
CA GLN A 139 13.77 12.75 -7.65
C GLN A 139 13.24 12.13 -8.95
N GLU A 140 12.81 10.87 -8.92
CA GLU A 140 12.25 10.16 -10.08
C GLU A 140 11.04 10.92 -10.66
N MET A 141 10.13 11.39 -9.80
CA MET A 141 8.96 12.16 -10.21
C MET A 141 9.35 13.49 -10.86
N ASN A 142 10.38 14.17 -10.35
CA ASN A 142 10.89 15.42 -10.94
C ASN A 142 11.56 15.17 -12.29
N GLU A 143 12.31 14.08 -12.43
CA GLU A 143 12.91 13.66 -13.69
C GLU A 143 11.82 13.40 -14.74
N LEU A 144 10.79 12.62 -14.42
CA LEU A 144 9.64 12.37 -15.30
C LEU A 144 8.95 13.67 -15.75
N LYS A 145 8.74 14.61 -14.82
CA LYS A 145 8.18 15.94 -15.12
C LYS A 145 9.07 16.76 -16.05
N SER A 146 10.38 16.72 -15.85
CA SER A 146 11.35 17.52 -16.61
C SER A 146 11.55 17.02 -18.04
N ILE A 147 11.66 15.69 -18.23
CA ILE A 147 11.89 15.07 -19.54
C ILE A 147 10.60 15.13 -20.38
N LYS A 148 9.42 15.32 -19.74
CA LYS A 148 8.09 15.17 -20.36
C LYS A 148 7.98 13.84 -21.11
N ASN A 149 8.65 12.80 -20.61
CA ASN A 149 8.70 11.53 -21.28
C ASN A 149 7.38 10.81 -21.08
N PHE A 150 6.63 10.64 -22.17
CA PHE A 150 5.42 9.86 -22.15
C PHE A 150 5.81 8.39 -22.23
N ASN A 151 5.91 7.75 -21.06
CA ASN A 151 5.97 6.29 -21.04
C ASN A 151 4.80 5.73 -21.82
N LYS A 152 5.09 4.99 -22.89
CA LYS A 152 4.05 4.35 -23.69
C LYS A 152 3.21 3.46 -22.78
N LEU A 153 1.91 3.39 -23.03
CA LEU A 153 1.01 2.54 -22.28
C LEU A 153 1.48 1.07 -22.22
N SER A 154 2.18 0.60 -23.25
CA SER A 154 2.83 -0.72 -23.29
C SER A 154 3.90 -0.91 -22.21
N ILE A 155 4.66 0.14 -21.87
CA ILE A 155 5.68 0.11 -20.80
C ILE A 155 4.98 -0.01 -19.46
N ILE A 156 3.92 0.79 -19.23
CA ILE A 156 3.11 0.73 -18.02
C ILE A 156 2.52 -0.67 -17.83
N TYR A 157 1.93 -1.28 -18.87
CA TYR A 157 1.43 -2.65 -18.78
C TYR A 157 2.51 -3.68 -18.50
N LYS A 158 3.70 -3.52 -19.11
CA LYS A 158 4.84 -4.39 -18.80
C LYS A 158 5.22 -4.27 -17.33
N ARG A 159 5.34 -3.04 -16.79
CA ARG A 159 5.63 -2.82 -15.37
C ARG A 159 4.59 -3.45 -14.45
N ILE A 160 3.30 -3.30 -14.77
CA ILE A 160 2.20 -3.95 -14.01
C ILE A 160 2.37 -5.47 -14.00
N LYS A 161 2.76 -6.07 -15.13
CA LYS A 161 3.03 -7.50 -15.21
C LYS A 161 4.22 -7.87 -14.34
N ASP A 162 5.36 -7.19 -14.52
CA ASP A 162 6.62 -7.48 -13.83
C ASP A 162 6.44 -7.37 -12.30
N ILE A 163 5.85 -6.28 -11.79
CA ILE A 163 5.60 -6.14 -10.34
C ILE A 163 4.53 -7.10 -9.83
N GLY A 164 3.59 -7.50 -10.70
CA GLY A 164 2.53 -8.46 -10.39
C GLY A 164 3.05 -9.89 -10.21
N GLU A 165 4.32 -10.16 -10.54
CA GLU A 165 4.98 -11.43 -10.24
C GLU A 165 5.40 -11.53 -8.77
N TYR A 166 5.53 -10.40 -8.05
CA TYR A 166 5.77 -10.40 -6.61
C TYR A 166 4.55 -10.95 -5.86
N PRO A 167 4.69 -12.01 -5.04
CA PRO A 167 3.56 -12.68 -4.41
C PRO A 167 2.62 -11.73 -3.64
N MET A 168 3.17 -10.84 -2.81
CA MET A 168 2.38 -9.89 -2.02
C MET A 168 1.61 -8.89 -2.89
N VAL A 169 2.20 -8.44 -4.00
CA VAL A 169 1.55 -7.51 -4.94
C VAL A 169 0.45 -8.23 -5.70
N ARG A 170 0.70 -9.46 -6.15
CA ARG A 170 -0.26 -10.31 -6.85
C ARG A 170 -1.53 -10.51 -6.04
N GLU A 171 -1.41 -10.94 -4.78
CA GLU A 171 -2.56 -11.16 -3.90
C GLU A 171 -3.36 -9.86 -3.69
N GLN A 172 -2.67 -8.73 -3.51
CA GLN A 172 -3.33 -7.43 -3.38
C GLN A 172 -4.08 -7.04 -4.67
N MET A 173 -3.50 -7.28 -5.85
CA MET A 173 -4.14 -6.99 -7.13
C MET A 173 -5.40 -7.85 -7.34
N VAL A 174 -5.36 -9.13 -6.95
CA VAL A 174 -6.54 -10.02 -7.00
C VAL A 174 -7.64 -9.48 -6.09
N ALA A 175 -7.32 -9.15 -4.84
CA ALA A 175 -8.27 -8.64 -3.87
C ALA A 175 -8.93 -7.32 -4.32
N VAL A 176 -8.15 -6.38 -4.88
CA VAL A 176 -8.69 -5.12 -5.41
C VAL A 176 -9.66 -5.37 -6.57
N LYS A 177 -9.32 -6.26 -7.50
CA LYS A 177 -10.21 -6.61 -8.63
C LYS A 177 -11.51 -7.27 -8.16
N GLN A 178 -11.45 -8.12 -7.14
CA GLN A 178 -12.64 -8.73 -6.56
C GLN A 178 -13.51 -7.68 -5.86
N ALA A 179 -12.93 -6.81 -5.04
CA ALA A 179 -13.64 -5.73 -4.37
C ALA A 179 -14.32 -4.78 -5.37
N GLN A 180 -13.62 -4.38 -6.44
CA GLN A 180 -14.19 -3.57 -7.52
C GLN A 180 -15.39 -4.25 -8.17
N LYS A 181 -15.30 -5.55 -8.47
CA LYS A 181 -16.44 -6.33 -9.02
C LYS A 181 -17.63 -6.37 -8.06
N MET A 182 -17.39 -6.47 -6.76
CA MET A 182 -18.45 -6.44 -5.75
C MET A 182 -19.11 -5.06 -5.69
N MET A 183 -18.32 -3.99 -5.61
CA MET A 183 -18.83 -2.62 -5.59
C MET A 183 -19.62 -2.28 -6.85
N MET A 184 -19.17 -2.70 -8.04
CA MET A 184 -19.91 -2.49 -9.28
C MET A 184 -21.26 -3.20 -9.22
N LYS A 185 -21.32 -4.47 -8.79
CA LYS A 185 -22.58 -5.18 -8.62
C LYS A 185 -23.50 -4.51 -7.62
N GLU A 186 -23.00 -4.04 -6.48
CA GLU A 186 -23.86 -3.38 -5.48
C GLU A 186 -24.47 -2.08 -6.03
N ASN A 187 -23.68 -1.26 -6.74
CA ASN A 187 -24.16 0.00 -7.30
C ASN A 187 -24.98 -0.15 -8.59
N GLU A 188 -24.76 -1.20 -9.38
CA GLU A 188 -25.57 -1.51 -10.57
C GLU A 188 -26.97 -2.05 -10.21
N TYR A 189 -27.14 -2.63 -9.02
CA TYR A 189 -28.46 -3.05 -8.51
C TYR A 189 -29.23 -1.92 -7.81
N GLU A 190 -28.58 -0.80 -7.48
CA GLU A 190 -29.21 0.43 -6.95
C GLU A 190 -29.68 1.39 -8.07
N VAL A 191 -30.16 0.88 -9.20
CA VAL A 191 -31.06 1.70 -10.05
C VAL A 191 -32.44 1.60 -9.40
N PRO A 192 -32.99 2.68 -8.79
CA PRO A 192 -34.35 2.63 -8.29
C PRO A 192 -35.25 2.33 -9.48
N LYS A 193 -35.99 1.22 -9.41
CA LYS A 193 -37.20 1.05 -10.20
C LYS A 193 -38.24 2.04 -9.67
N ASN A 194 -38.05 3.31 -9.97
CA ASN A 194 -39.13 4.28 -9.97
C ASN A 194 -39.81 4.16 -11.34
N ILE A 195 -40.74 3.21 -11.42
CA ILE A 195 -41.88 3.26 -12.33
C ILE A 195 -43.10 3.52 -11.44
#